data_AF-A0A351T4T3-F1
#
_entry.id   AF-A0A351T4T3-F1
#
_cell.length_a   1.000
_cell.length_b   1.000
_cell.length_c   1.000
_cell.angle_alpha   90.00
_cell.angle_beta   90.00
_cell.angle_gamma   90.00
#
_symmetry.space_group_name_H-M   'P 1'
#
loop_
_entity.id
_entity.type
_entity.pdbx_description
1 polymer ?
#
loop_
_entity_poly.entity_id
_entity_poly.type
_entity_poly.pdbx_seq_one_letter_code
_entity_poly.pdbx_strand_id
1 'polypeptide(L)' 'ESFHSSRALHDCLVEGLNAAQLPEGAVQLVPTTDRAAVGYMLGEMMEFIDVIIPRGGKSLIERVQRDARVPVMGHLEGL' A
#
# COMPACT_ATOMS: atom_id res chain seq x y z
N GLU A 1 -13.62 -9.75 2.54
CA GLU A 1 -13.84 -9.34 3.95
C GLU A 1 -12.84 -8.24 4.33
N SER A 2 -11.53 -8.51 4.31
CA SER A 2 -10.48 -7.48 4.50
C SER A 2 -10.63 -6.18 3.67
N PHE A 3 -11.11 -6.22 2.42
CA PHE A 3 -11.33 -5.00 1.63
C PHE A 3 -12.45 -4.10 2.20
N HIS A 4 -13.51 -4.70 2.76
CA HIS A 4 -14.60 -3.93 3.36
C HIS A 4 -14.17 -3.29 4.68
N SER A 5 -13.43 -4.01 5.52
CA SER A 5 -12.89 -3.45 6.76
C SER A 5 -11.85 -2.37 6.49
N SER A 6 -10.95 -2.55 5.51
CA SER A 6 -10.02 -1.50 5.08
C SER A 6 -10.74 -0.25 4.56
N ARG A 7 -11.86 -0.40 3.85
CA ARG A 7 -12.70 0.72 3.41
C ARG A 7 -13.32 1.47 4.58
N ALA A 8 -13.92 0.76 5.53
CA ALA A 8 -14.50 1.39 6.72
C ALA A 8 -13.44 2.16 7.53
N LEU A 9 -12.23 1.61 7.66
CA LEU A 9 -11.12 2.31 8.31
C LEU A 9 -10.65 3.54 7.51
N HIS A 10 -10.61 3.44 6.18
CA HIS A 10 -10.29 4.57 5.30
C HIS A 10 -11.30 5.70 5.45
N ASP A 11 -12.60 5.40 5.51
CA ASP A 11 -13.66 6.39 5.72
C ASP A 11 -13.46 7.17 7.03
N CYS A 12 -13.13 6.47 8.13
CA CYS A 12 -12.80 7.11 9.41
C CYS A 12 -11.53 7.99 9.33
N LEU A 13 -10.52 7.56 8.57
CA LEU A 13 -9.29 8.34 8.39
C LEU A 13 -9.58 9.63 7.59
N VAL A 14 -10.39 9.55 6.55
CA VAL A 14 -10.81 10.71 5.75
C VAL A 14 -11.58 11.72 6.61
N GLU A 15 -12.50 11.26 7.46
CA GLU A 15 -13.19 12.13 8.42
C GLU A 15 -12.20 12.88 9.34
N GLY A 16 -11.20 12.17 9.87
CA GLY A 16 -10.15 12.76 10.71
C GLY A 16 -9.27 13.76 9.95
N LEU A 17 -8.88 13.46 8.70
CA LEU A 17 -8.13 14.39 7.84
C LEU A 17 -8.91 15.68 7.60
N ASN A 18 -10.21 15.56 7.31
CA ASN A 18 -11.10 16.71 7.08
C ASN A 18 -11.27 17.56 8.33
N ALA A 19 -11.46 16.94 9.50
CA ALA A 19 -11.52 17.66 10.77
C ALA A 19 -10.20 18.39 11.10
N ALA A 20 -9.06 17.83 10.69
CA ALA A 20 -7.73 18.42 10.83
C ALA A 20 -7.35 19.41 9.70
N GLN A 21 -8.24 19.65 8.73
CA GLN A 21 -7.99 20.49 7.55
C GLN A 21 -6.79 20.04 6.70
N LEU A 22 -6.56 18.72 6.63
CA LEU A 22 -5.53 18.10 5.82
C LEU A 22 -6.10 17.61 4.48
N PRO A 23 -5.27 17.47 3.42
CA PRO A 23 -5.74 16.96 2.13
C PRO A 23 -6.31 15.55 2.25
N GLU A 24 -7.50 15.32 1.69
CA GLU A 24 -8.15 13.99 1.67
C GLU A 24 -7.27 12.92 0.99
N GLY A 25 -6.48 13.33 -0.01
CA GLY A 25 -5.54 12.46 -0.73
C GLY A 25 -4.29 12.07 0.06
N ALA A 26 -4.12 12.54 1.31
CA ALA A 26 -2.99 12.16 2.16
C ALA A 26 -3.02 10.68 2.56
N VAL A 27 -4.21 10.06 2.57
CA VAL A 27 -4.38 8.62 2.79
C VAL A 27 -5.30 8.06 1.72
N GLN A 28 -4.78 7.14 0.91
CA GLN A 28 -5.50 6.55 -0.21
C GLN A 28 -5.59 5.03 -0.07
N LEU A 29 -6.75 4.48 -0.40
CA LEU A 29 -6.97 3.05 -0.56
C LEU A 29 -6.90 2.68 -2.04
N VAL A 30 -6.13 1.66 -2.39
CA VAL A 30 -6.10 1.13 -3.77
C VAL A 30 -7.51 0.64 -4.14
N PRO A 31 -8.17 1.20 -5.18
CA PRO A 31 -9.60 0.99 -5.43
C PRO A 31 -9.91 -0.34 -6.14
N THR A 32 -9.10 -1.37 -5.92
CA THR A 32 -9.28 -2.70 -6.51
C THR A 32 -8.69 -3.77 -5.60
N THR A 33 -9.23 -4.99 -5.71
CA THR A 33 -8.67 -6.19 -5.07
C THR A 33 -7.73 -6.97 -5.99
N ASP A 34 -7.51 -6.49 -7.23
CA ASP A 34 -6.65 -7.16 -8.19
C ASP A 34 -5.17 -7.12 -7.75
N ARG A 35 -4.54 -8.29 -7.72
CA ARG A 35 -3.12 -8.46 -7.38
C ARG A 35 -2.17 -7.90 -8.45
N ALA A 36 -2.66 -7.59 -9.65
CA ALA A 36 -1.93 -6.86 -10.67
C ALA A 36 -1.53 -5.46 -10.19
N ALA A 37 -2.38 -4.79 -9.39
CA ALA A 37 -2.10 -3.46 -8.84
C ALA A 37 -0.81 -3.45 -8.01
N VAL A 38 -0.54 -4.50 -7.24
CA VAL A 38 0.71 -4.64 -6.47
C VAL A 38 1.93 -4.65 -7.38
N GLY A 39 1.86 -5.36 -8.52
CA GLY A 39 2.97 -5.41 -9.48
C GLY A 39 3.22 -4.04 -10.12
N TYR A 40 2.15 -3.35 -10.50
CA TYR A 40 2.22 -2.01 -11.05
C TYR A 40 2.84 -1.00 -10.07
N MET A 41 2.43 -1.02 -8.80
CA MET A 41 3.02 -0.18 -7.75
C MET A 41 4.51 -0.46 -7.54
N LEU A 42 4.92 -1.74 -7.57
CA LEU A 42 6.32 -2.15 -7.36
C LEU A 42 7.23 -1.76 -8.52
N GLY A 43 6.75 -1.85 -9.77
CA GLY A 43 7.57 -1.73 -10.97
C GLY A 43 7.45 -0.40 -11.72
N GLU A 44 6.25 0.19 -11.77
CA GLU A 44 5.91 1.26 -12.72
C GLU A 44 5.67 2.62 -12.04
N MET A 45 5.51 2.66 -10.72
CA MET A 45 5.12 3.89 -9.99
C MET A 45 6.30 4.60 -9.30
N MET A 46 7.54 4.41 -9.76
CA MET A 46 8.74 5.01 -9.15
C MET A 46 8.72 6.54 -9.10
N GLU A 47 7.99 7.19 -10.01
CA GLU A 47 7.83 8.65 -10.03
C GLU A 47 6.85 9.16 -8.95
N PHE A 48 6.03 8.27 -8.37
CA PHE A 48 4.95 8.62 -7.44
C PHE A 48 5.09 7.96 -6.06
N ILE A 49 5.89 6.90 -5.96
CA ILE A 49 6.10 6.14 -4.73
C ILE A 49 7.59 6.11 -4.42
N ASP A 50 7.99 6.81 -3.37
CA ASP A 50 9.39 6.85 -2.92
C ASP A 50 9.78 5.58 -2.15
N VAL A 51 8.82 4.96 -1.45
CA VAL A 51 9.07 3.78 -0.62
C VAL A 51 7.84 2.88 -0.50
N ILE A 52 8.07 1.57 -0.48
CA ILE A 52 7.05 0.55 -0.20
C ILE A 52 7.40 -0.20 1.08
N ILE A 53 6.39 -0.37 1.95
CA ILE A 53 6.49 -1.17 3.18
C ILE A 53 5.63 -2.43 3.03
N PRO A 54 6.23 -3.58 2.67
CA PRO A 54 5.48 -4.81 2.52
C PRO A 54 5.15 -5.40 3.89
N ARG A 55 3.90 -5.84 4.06
CA ARG A 55 3.42 -6.54 5.26
C ARG A 55 2.69 -7.80 4.83
N GLY A 56 3.29 -8.96 5.06
CA GLY A 56 2.73 -10.24 4.67
C GLY A 56 3.74 -11.37 4.82
N GLY A 57 3.30 -12.58 4.46
CA GLY A 57 4.14 -13.77 4.53
C GLY A 57 5.20 -13.85 3.42
N LYS A 58 5.98 -14.93 3.48
CA LYS A 58 7.13 -15.20 2.59
C LYS A 58 6.85 -14.96 1.10
N SER A 59 5.69 -15.37 0.59
CA SER A 59 5.35 -15.22 -0.83
C SER A 59 5.20 -13.76 -1.29
N LEU A 60 4.73 -12.86 -0.41
CA LEU A 60 4.71 -11.42 -0.72
C LEU A 60 6.13 -10.86 -0.70
N ILE A 61 6.94 -11.25 0.28
CA ILE A 61 8.32 -10.80 0.41
C ILE A 61 9.15 -11.24 -0.80
N GLU A 62 9.05 -12.51 -1.22
CA GLU A 62 9.71 -13.04 -2.42
C GLU A 62 9.29 -12.26 -3.68
N ARG A 63 7.99 -11.95 -3.83
CA ARG A 63 7.50 -11.14 -4.95
C ARG A 63 8.10 -9.74 -4.94
N VAL A 64 8.12 -9.09 -3.77
CA VAL A 64 8.68 -7.74 -3.61
C VAL A 64 10.17 -7.73 -3.92
N GLN A 65 10.94 -8.71 -3.43
CA GLN A 65 12.37 -8.82 -3.73
C GLN A 65 12.65 -9.00 -5.23
N ARG A 66 11.78 -9.71 -5.96
CA ARG A 66 11.94 -9.96 -7.40
C ARG A 66 11.51 -8.77 -8.25
N ASP A 67 10.36 -8.18 -7.94
CA ASP A 67 9.65 -7.27 -8.83
C ASP A 67 9.87 -5.79 -8.49
N ALA A 68 10.28 -5.45 -7.27
CA ALA A 68 10.43 -4.06 -6.85
C ALA A 68 11.51 -3.33 -7.65
N ARG A 69 11.15 -2.13 -8.09
CA ARG A 69 12.05 -1.10 -8.59
C ARG A 69 12.01 0.13 -7.68
N VAL A 70 10.89 0.33 -7.00
CA VAL A 70 10.73 1.27 -5.89
C VAL A 70 11.53 0.79 -4.65
N PRO A 71 12.20 1.67 -3.89
CA PRO A 71 12.83 1.33 -2.62
C PRO A 71 11.89 0.63 -1.63
N VAL A 72 12.38 -0.40 -0.94
CA VAL A 72 11.58 -1.22 -0.04
C VAL A 72 12.12 -1.13 1.39
N MET A 73 11.24 -0.88 2.36
CA MET A 73 11.57 -0.91 3.80
C MET A 73 10.77 -1.98 4.52
N GLY A 74 11.46 -2.95 5.14
CA GLY A 74 10.85 -4.00 5.94
C GLY A 74 11.86 -5.08 6.31
N HIS A 75 11.53 -5.90 7.30
CA HIS A 75 12.30 -7.11 7.55
C HIS A 75 12.01 -8.10 6.41
N LEU A 76 13.00 -8.29 5.56
CA LEU A 76 12.92 -9.16 4.37
C LEU A 76 13.12 -10.64 4.71
N GLU A 77 13.34 -10.94 5.98
CA GLU A 77 13.15 -12.26 6.55
C GLU A 77 11.70 -12.28 7.06
N GLY A 78 10.84 -13.12 6.46
CA GLY A 78 9.45 -13.22 6.89
C GLY A 78 9.35 -13.58 8.38
N LEU A 79 8.30 -13.11 9.07
CA LEU A 79 7.94 -13.62 10.40
C LEU A 79 7.71 -15.13 10.37
#